data_AF-A0A9X1QV77-F1
#
_entry.id   AF-A0A9X1QV77-F1
#
_cell.length_a   1.000
_cell.length_b   1.000
_cell.length_c   1.000
_cell.angle_alpha   90.00
_cell.angle_beta   90.00
_cell.angle_gamma   90.00
#
_symmetry.space_group_name_H-M   'P 1'
#
loop_
_entity.id
_entity.type
_entity.pdbx_description
1 polymer ?
#
loop_
_entity_poly.entity_id
_entity_poly.type
_entity_poly.pdbx_seq_one_letter_code
_entity_poly.pdbx_strand_id
1 'polypeptide(L)' 'MTTIHIEEELNLDKTYFKTIEEFQLYLMMREKDQPENYSLSDAHKKILDDRVAEADENPDGYVSLQEFKNSFKEK' A
#
# COMPACT_ATOMS: atom_id res chain seq x y z
N MET A 1 -24.80 -1.56 16.71
CA MET A 1 -23.60 -0.96 16.10
C MET A 1 -23.02 0.00 17.12
N THR A 2 -21.80 -0.26 17.59
CA THR A 2 -21.14 0.59 18.59
C THR A 2 -20.16 1.49 17.85
N THR A 3 -20.47 2.77 17.75
CA THR A 3 -19.60 3.75 17.10
C THR A 3 -18.51 4.16 18.10
N ILE A 4 -17.27 3.80 17.81
CA ILE A 4 -16.11 4.20 18.61
C ILE A 4 -15.64 5.55 18.08
N HIS A 5 -15.69 6.58 18.93
CA HIS A 5 -15.15 7.90 18.65
C HIS A 5 -13.74 7.98 19.25
N ILE A 6 -12.75 8.35 18.44
CA ILE A 6 -11.36 8.53 18.85
C ILE A 6 -11.09 10.03 18.72
N GLU A 7 -10.90 10.72 19.85
CA GLU A 7 -10.83 12.19 19.96
C GLU A 7 -9.39 12.76 19.94
N GLU A 8 -8.37 11.98 19.62
CA GLU A 8 -6.99 12.48 19.58
C GLU A 8 -6.56 12.87 18.16
N GLU A 9 -6.10 14.12 18.01
CA GLU A 9 -5.25 14.54 16.87
C GLU A 9 -3.93 13.75 16.94
N LEU A 10 -3.94 12.56 16.36
CA LEU A 10 -2.77 11.70 16.24
C LEU A 10 -1.89 12.23 15.13
N ASN A 11 -0.72 12.78 15.48
CA ASN A 11 0.33 13.07 14.52
C ASN A 11 0.80 11.75 13.88
N LEU A 12 0.34 11.47 12.66
CA LEU A 12 0.52 10.21 11.92
C LEU A 12 1.94 10.01 11.34
N ASP A 13 2.97 10.65 11.89
CA ASP A 13 4.39 10.46 11.50
C ASP A 13 5.05 9.25 12.20
N LYS A 14 4.26 8.23 12.51
CA LYS A 14 4.73 7.04 13.23
C LYS A 14 5.41 6.07 12.27
N THR A 15 6.70 5.87 12.44
CA THR A 15 7.53 4.96 11.62
C THR A 15 7.87 3.64 12.31
N TYR A 16 7.50 3.49 13.58
CA TYR A 16 7.74 2.28 14.38
C TYR A 16 6.44 1.74 14.99
N PHE A 17 6.21 0.43 14.84
CA PHE A 17 5.02 -0.27 15.31
C PHE A 17 5.45 -1.48 16.16
N LYS A 18 4.84 -1.63 17.32
CA LYS A 18 5.15 -2.70 18.29
C LYS A 18 4.47 -4.00 17.91
N THR A 19 3.26 -3.93 17.35
CA THR A 19 2.50 -5.11 16.92
C THR A 19 1.84 -4.88 15.56
N ILE A 20 1.38 -5.96 14.92
CA ILE A 20 0.72 -5.89 13.62
C ILE A 20 -0.64 -5.20 13.72
N GLU A 21 -1.35 -5.39 14.82
CA GLU A 21 -2.66 -4.77 15.08
C GLU A 21 -2.53 -3.25 15.18
N GLU A 22 -1.44 -2.78 15.79
CA GLU A 22 -1.13 -1.35 15.87
C GLU A 22 -0.84 -0.75 14.49
N PHE A 23 -0.13 -1.48 13.63
CA PHE A 23 0.10 -1.08 12.24
C PHE A 23 -1.20 -1.05 11.42
N GLN A 24 -2.07 -2.06 11.57
CA GLN A 24 -3.36 -2.12 10.89
C GLN A 24 -4.28 -0.97 11.32
N LEU A 25 -4.33 -0.65 12.62
CA LEU A 25 -5.11 0.46 13.14
C LEU A 25 -4.60 1.79 12.56
N TYR A 26 -3.28 1.96 12.47
CA TYR A 26 -2.67 3.14 11.86
C TYR A 26 -3.06 3.31 10.39
N LEU A 27 -3.07 2.23 9.59
CA LEU A 27 -3.50 2.29 8.19
C LEU A 27 -4.97 2.72 8.06
N MET A 28 -5.87 2.16 8.88
CA MET A 28 -7.29 2.53 8.87
C MET A 28 -7.53 3.99 9.25
N MET A 29 -6.74 4.54 10.17
CA MET A 29 -6.80 5.96 10.53
C MET A 29 -6.30 6.84 9.39
N ARG A 30 -5.17 6.46 8.77
CA ARG A 30 -4.58 7.19 7.63
C ARG A 30 -5.52 7.23 6.42
N GLU A 31 -6.29 6.17 6.17
CA GLU A 31 -7.32 6.16 5.12
C GLU A 31 -8.44 7.18 5.40
N LYS A 32 -8.79 7.42 6.67
CA LYS A 32 -9.78 8.45 7.04
C LYS A 32 -9.26 9.88 6.87
N ASP A 33 -7.95 10.07 7.05
CA ASP A 33 -7.27 11.36 6.84
C ASP A 33 -6.84 11.60 5.39
N GLN A 34 -7.05 10.64 4.48
CA GLN A 34 -6.82 10.90 3.07
C GLN A 34 -7.85 11.92 2.56
N PRO A 35 -7.41 12.95 1.82
CA PRO A 35 -8.34 13.88 1.20
C PRO A 35 -9.28 13.09 0.26
N GLU A 36 -10.56 13.45 0.19
CA GLU A 36 -11.54 12.77 -0.67
C GLU A 36 -11.11 12.70 -2.16
N ASN A 37 -10.18 13.56 -2.56
CA ASN A 37 -9.57 13.61 -3.90
C ASN A 37 -8.16 12.99 -3.96
N TYR A 38 -7.82 12.07 -3.05
CA TYR A 38 -6.57 11.33 -3.14
C TYR A 38 -6.56 10.48 -4.41
N SER A 39 -5.85 10.96 -5.44
CA SER A 39 -5.54 10.20 -6.64
C SER A 39 -4.05 9.88 -6.65
N LEU A 40 -3.74 8.64 -7.00
CA LEU A 40 -2.39 8.28 -7.42
C LEU A 40 -1.95 9.21 -8.57
N SER A 41 -0.68 9.61 -8.56
CA SER A 41 -0.06 10.28 -9.70
C SER A 41 -0.03 9.34 -10.91
N ASP A 42 0.07 9.89 -12.12
CA ASP A 42 0.14 9.07 -13.33
C ASP A 42 1.36 8.13 -13.32
N ALA A 43 2.46 8.55 -12.69
CA ALA A 43 3.63 7.70 -12.48
C ALA A 43 3.32 6.48 -11.60
N HIS A 44 2.58 6.66 -10.51
CA HIS A 44 2.15 5.55 -9.66
C HIS A 44 1.15 4.62 -10.38
N LYS A 45 0.18 5.20 -11.12
CA LYS A 45 -0.79 4.42 -11.90
C LYS A 45 -0.09 3.55 -12.94
N LYS A 46 0.86 4.11 -13.68
CA LYS A 46 1.64 3.37 -14.68
C LYS A 46 2.35 2.16 -14.09
N ILE A 47 2.99 2.30 -12.92
CA ILE A 47 3.65 1.17 -12.25
C ILE A 47 2.66 0.05 -11.93
N LEU A 48 1.46 0.40 -11.47
CA LEU A 48 0.41 -0.59 -11.18
C LEU A 48 -0.09 -1.27 -12.45
N ASP A 49 -0.33 -0.51 -13.52
CA ASP A 49 -0.75 -1.05 -14.81
C ASP A 49 0.30 -2.03 -15.37
N ASP A 50 1.58 -1.66 -15.30
CA ASP A 50 2.70 -2.53 -15.72
C ASP A 50 2.74 -3.83 -14.89
N ARG A 51 2.45 -3.76 -13.58
CA ARG A 51 2.41 -4.93 -12.69
C ARG A 51 1.21 -5.84 -12.93
N VAL A 52 0.05 -5.27 -13.27
CA VAL A 52 -1.13 -6.05 -13.66
C VAL A 52 -0.85 -6.80 -14.96
N ALA A 53 -0.26 -6.13 -15.95
CA ALA A 53 0.14 -6.77 -17.20
C ALA A 53 1.18 -7.90 -16.97
N GLU A 54 2.19 -7.67 -16.13
CA GLU A 54 3.18 -8.69 -15.75
C GLU A 54 2.52 -9.93 -15.09
N ALA A 55 1.50 -9.71 -14.25
CA ALA A 55 0.76 -10.79 -13.61
C ALA A 55 -0.12 -11.57 -14.60
N ASP A 56 -0.79 -10.89 -15.52
CA ASP A 56 -1.60 -11.52 -16.57
C ASP A 56 -0.73 -12.38 -17.52
N GLU A 57 0.52 -11.99 -17.74
CA GLU A 57 1.51 -12.75 -18.52
C GLU A 57 2.11 -13.95 -17.76
N ASN A 58 1.84 -14.08 -16.46
CA ASN A 58 2.34 -15.17 -15.62
C ASN A 58 1.19 -16.05 -15.08
N PRO A 59 0.65 -16.96 -15.92
CA PRO A 59 -0.49 -17.82 -15.55
C PRO A 59 -0.16 -18.81 -14.43
N ASP A 60 1.12 -19.07 -14.17
CA ASP A 60 1.57 -19.97 -13.11
C ASP A 60 1.53 -19.31 -11.71
N GLY A 61 1.37 -17.99 -11.65
CA GLY A 61 1.17 -17.24 -10.41
C GLY A 61 2.37 -17.24 -9.47
N TYR A 62 3.57 -17.58 -9.96
CA TYR A 62 4.81 -17.55 -9.17
C TYR A 62 5.96 -16.94 -9.97
N VAL A 63 6.86 -16.28 -9.24
CA VAL A 63 8.07 -15.65 -9.79
C VAL A 63 9.25 -16.10 -8.94
N SER A 64 10.35 -16.51 -9.57
CA SER A 64 11.55 -16.87 -8.82
C SER A 64 12.17 -15.64 -8.14
N LEU A 65 12.93 -15.87 -7.06
CA LEU A 65 13.61 -14.79 -6.35
C LEU A 65 14.52 -13.95 -7.28
N GLN A 66 15.08 -14.58 -8.31
CA GLN A 66 15.98 -13.92 -9.25
C GLN A 66 15.23 -13.04 -10.25
N GLU A 67 14.10 -13.52 -10.77
CA GLU A 67 13.20 -12.74 -11.62
C GLU A 67 12.60 -11.55 -10.85
N PHE A 68 12.17 -11.78 -9.61
CA PHE A 68 11.68 -10.70 -8.74
C PHE A 68 12.74 -9.60 -8.57
N LYS A 69 13.98 -9.98 -8.24
CA LYS A 69 15.10 -9.02 -8.10
C LYS A 69 15.41 -8.26 -9.40
N ASN A 70 15.24 -8.91 -10.55
CA ASN A 70 15.47 -8.27 -11.83
C ASN A 70 14.34 -7.30 -12.21
N SER A 71 13.11 -7.50 -11.72
CA SER A 71 11.98 -6.58 -11.97
C SER A 71 12.18 -5.17 -11.37
N PHE A 72 13.07 -5.02 -10.38
CA PHE A 72 13.41 -3.73 -9.77
C PHE A 72 14.66 -3.06 -10.35
N LYS A 73 15.40 -3.76 -11.22
CA LYS A 73 16.56 -3.15 -11.87
C LYS A 73 16.06 -2.31 -13.04
N GLU A 74 16.34 -1.01 -12.99
CA GLU A 74 16.07 -0.08 -14.10
C GLU A 74 16.61 -0.66 -15.42
N LYS A 75 15.80 -0.58 -16.48
CA LYS A 75 16.25 -0.80 -17.86
C LYS A 75 17.00 0.43 -18.37
#